data_AF-A0A5C9AI28-F1
#
_entry.id   AF-A0A5C9AI28-F1
#
_cell.length_a   1.000
_cell.length_b   1.000
_cell.length_c   1.000
_cell.angle_alpha   90.00
_cell.angle_beta   90.00
_cell.angle_gamma   90.00
#
_symmetry.space_group_name_H-M   'P 1'
#
loop_
_entity.id
_entity.type
_entity.pdbx_description
1 polymer ?
#
loop_
_entity_poly.entity_id
_entity_poly.type
_entity_poly.pdbx_seq_one_letter_code
_entity_poly.pdbx_strand_id
1 'polypeptide(L)' 'MQSINFRTARGNLSEVLNNVEAGEEVEITRRGREPAVIVSKATFE' A
#
# COMPACT_ATOMS: atom_id res chain seq x y z
N MET A 1 6.52 6.95 -3.80
CA MET A 1 5.65 6.41 -2.74
C MET A 1 4.27 7.04 -2.87
N GLN A 2 3.27 6.23 -3.20
CA GLN A 2 1.88 6.66 -3.31
C GLN A 2 1.20 6.53 -1.94
N SER A 3 0.41 7.51 -1.50
CA SER A 3 -0.37 7.43 -0.26
C SER A 3 -1.86 7.39 -0.57
N ILE A 4 -2.55 6.37 -0.08
CA ILE A 4 -3.99 6.16 -0.29
C ILE A 4 -4.70 5.88 1.03
N ASN A 5 -5.97 6.25 1.12
CA ASN A 5 -6.76 5.90 2.30
C ASN A 5 -7.17 4.42 2.26
N PHE A 6 -7.47 3.85 3.42
CA PHE A 6 -7.90 2.46 3.56
C PHE A 6 -9.11 2.07 2.71
N ARG A 7 -10.08 2.98 2.50
CA ARG A 7 -11.27 2.66 1.69
C ARG A 7 -10.90 2.42 0.23
N THR A 8 -10.02 3.26 -0.33
CA THR A 8 -9.49 3.11 -1.69
C THR A 8 -8.65 1.84 -1.80
N ALA A 9 -7.70 1.63 -0.87
CA ALA A 9 -6.85 0.44 -0.86
C ALA A 9 -7.67 -0.86 -0.82
N ARG A 10 -8.69 -0.91 0.04
CA ARG A 10 -9.59 -2.06 0.15
C ARG A 10 -10.40 -2.31 -1.13
N GLY A 11 -10.82 -1.24 -1.82
CA GLY A 11 -11.59 -1.35 -3.07
C GLY A 11 -10.75 -1.87 -4.24
N ASN A 12 -9.45 -1.57 -4.23
CA ASN A 12 -8.55 -1.81 -5.36
C ASN A 12 -7.32 -2.66 -4.96
N LEU A 13 -7.49 -3.61 -4.02
CA LEU A 13 -6.34 -4.29 -3.41
C LEU A 13 -5.46 -5.02 -4.43
N SER A 14 -6.05 -5.63 -5.47
CA SER A 14 -5.28 -6.28 -6.54
C SER A 14 -4.36 -5.31 -7.29
N GLU A 15 -4.84 -4.10 -7.60
CA GLU A 15 -4.04 -3.07 -8.26
C GLU A 15 -2.91 -2.58 -7.34
N VAL A 16 -3.22 -2.37 -6.05
CA VAL A 16 -2.22 -2.01 -5.04
C VAL A 16 -1.10 -3.06 -4.97
N LEU A 17 -1.45 -4.35 -4.97
CA LEU A 17 -0.47 -5.44 -4.96
C LEU A 17 0.36 -5.48 -6.25
N ASN A 18 -0.26 -5.31 -7.42
CA ASN A 18 0.46 -5.26 -8.69
C ASN A 18 1.50 -4.12 -8.72
N ASN A 19 1.13 -2.93 -8.21
CA ASN A 19 2.06 -1.80 -8.12
C ASN A 19 3.21 -2.11 -7.17
N VAL A 20 2.92 -2.75 -6.03
CA VAL A 20 3.94 -3.19 -5.07
C VAL A 20 4.88 -4.25 -5.66
N GLU A 21 4.36 -5.21 -6.42
CA GLU A 21 5.17 -6.20 -7.15
C GLU A 21 6.03 -5.56 -8.24
N ALA A 22 5.56 -4.47 -8.85
CA ALA A 22 6.33 -3.66 -9.80
C ALA A 22 7.41 -2.79 -9.12
N GLY A 23 7.49 -2.81 -7.78
CA GLY A 23 8.49 -2.09 -7.00
C GLY A 23 8.01 -0.75 -6.43
N GLU A 24 6.71 -0.44 -6.53
CA GLU A 24 6.16 0.79 -5.95
C GLU A 24 5.77 0.60 -4.47
N GLU A 25 6.29 1.45 -3.60
CA GLU A 25 5.84 1.47 -2.20
C GLU A 25 4.51 2.24 -2.07
N VAL A 26 3.56 1.63 -1.37
CA VAL A 26 2.22 2.19 -1.14
C VAL A 26 1.97 2.38 0.35
N GLU A 27 1.73 3.61 0.76
CA GLU A 27 1.31 3.96 2.11
C GLU A 27 -0.22 3.94 2.21
N ILE A 28 -0.74 3.25 3.23
CA ILE A 28 -2.16 3.21 3.57
C ILE A 28 -2.42 4.03 4.82
N THR A 29 -3.27 5.05 4.67
CA THR A 29 -3.69 5.92 5.77
C THR A 29 -5.08 5.56 6.30
N ARG A 30 -5.27 5.71 7.61
CA ARG A 30 -6.54 5.50 8.32
C ARG A 30 -6.75 6.65 9.30
N ARG A 31 -7.93 7.28 9.28
CA ARG A 31 -8.22 8.43 10.16
C ARG A 31 -8.03 8.03 11.63
N GLY A 32 -7.18 8.78 12.34
CA GLY A 32 -6.89 8.57 13.77
C GLY A 32 -6.07 7.31 14.08
N ARG A 33 -5.33 6.78 13.10
CA ARG A 33 -4.44 5.64 13.25
C ARG A 33 -3.11 5.95 12.56
N GLU A 34 -2.04 5.32 13.04
CA GLU A 34 -0.76 5.33 12.34
C GLU A 34 -0.92 4.74 10.91
N PRO A 35 -0.32 5.37 9.89
CA PRO A 35 -0.21 4.80 8.55
C PRO A 35 0.58 3.48 8.54
N ALA A 36 0.35 2.66 7.53
CA ALA A 36 1.12 1.45 7.27
C ALA A 36 1.64 1.47 5.82
N VAL A 37 2.86 0.99 5.60
CA VAL A 37 3.45 0.89 4.26
C VAL A 37 3.38 -0.56 3.79
N ILE A 38 2.96 -0.75 2.55
CA ILE A 38 3.04 -2.02 1.83
C ILE A 38 4.24 -1.94 0.89
N VAL A 39 5.12 -2.92 1.01
CA VAL A 39 6.30 -3.10 0.17
C VAL A 39 6.31 -4.53 -0.38
N SER A 40 7.09 -4.77 -1.44
CA SER A 40 7.22 -6.11 -1.99
C SER A 40 7.88 -7.03 -0.96
N LYS A 41 7.59 -8.33 -1.03
CA LYS A 41 8.23 -9.30 -0.14
C LYS A 41 9.76 -9.29 -0.29
N ALA A 42 10.25 -9.10 -1.51
CA ALA A 42 11.69 -8.98 -1.80
C ALA A 42 12.33 -7.71 -1.21
N THR A 43 11.58 -6.61 -1.11
CA THR A 43 12.05 -5.36 -0.47
C THR A 43 12.12 -5.50 1.05
N PHE A 44 11.27 -6.33 1.64
CA PHE A 44 11.20 -6.54 3.08
C PHE A 44 12.26 -7.51 3.61
N GLU A 45 12.74 -8.46 2.79
CA GLU A 45 13.81 -9.41 3.14
C GLU A 45 15.20 -8.79 3.04
#